data_AF-A0A961KJ93-F1
#
_entry.id   AF-A0A961KJ93-F1
#
_cell.length_a   1.000
_cell.length_b   1.000
_cell.length_c   1.000
_cell.angle_alpha   90.00
_cell.angle_beta   90.00
_cell.angle_gamma   90.00
#
_symmetry.space_group_name_H-M   'P 1'
#
loop_
_entity.id
_entity.type
_entity.pdbx_description
1 polymer ?
#
loop_
_entity_poly.entity_id
_entity_poly.type
_entity_poly.pdbx_seq_one_letter_code
_entity_poly.pdbx_strand_id
1 'polypeptide(L)'
;WNLTRYSAWTRTDAFVTFSKTNAQSQLMAMPLALAMSVNGLFIAGLVFVPGLWGIVEYLFPVALAAFILIAVLAFRLYGHFIARIKVEGGFNFAANNSFGQILPAFAFAMIGVGMAAPAAMSGNIAVVGTSIVVSTFLMVTAIAIAGIALVLGIRSMLDHGTTAETAPTLMILIPLMTILGILMMRQTHGLGVQFEGHATDAQTFMFLAKMVSIQVLFGLFGLLILNRHSYGKRFIWGRETSVMSYALVCPGVGFTVLMQFFIHKGMVAVGLVDKFSAVYWVLVGIALASQVAMIALVFTLNRRHFGAPRVQGAVSAA
;
A
#
# COMPACT_ATOMS: atom_id res chain seq x y z
N TRP A 1 3.90 -1.93 21.50
CA TRP A 1 2.54 -1.43 21.79
C TRP A 1 1.46 -2.07 20.89
N ASN A 2 1.46 -1.85 19.57
CA ASN A 2 0.42 -2.39 18.66
C ASN A 2 0.23 -3.92 18.78
N LEU A 3 1.32 -4.69 18.77
CA LEU A 3 1.27 -6.15 18.91
C LEU A 3 0.69 -6.59 20.28
N THR A 4 1.00 -5.85 21.34
CA THR A 4 0.47 -6.08 22.68
C THR A 4 -1.04 -5.83 22.74
N ARG A 5 -1.50 -4.72 22.13
CA ARG A 5 -2.93 -4.40 22.04
C ARG A 5 -3.69 -5.42 21.20
N TYR A 6 -3.11 -5.85 20.09
CA TYR A 6 -3.66 -6.93 19.29
C TYR A 6 -3.79 -8.22 20.09
N SER A 7 -2.73 -8.65 20.78
CA SER A 7 -2.76 -9.87 21.60
C SER A 7 -3.79 -9.83 22.74
N ALA A 8 -4.01 -8.65 23.33
CA ALA A 8 -5.10 -8.46 24.28
C ALA A 8 -6.47 -8.56 23.61
N TRP A 9 -6.65 -7.94 22.44
CA TRP A 9 -7.91 -7.96 21.69
C TRP A 9 -8.30 -9.37 21.22
N THR A 10 -7.34 -10.22 20.83
CA THR A 10 -7.62 -11.59 20.41
C THR A 10 -8.28 -12.46 21.47
N ARG A 11 -8.26 -12.04 22.74
CA ARG A 11 -8.90 -12.75 23.87
C ARG A 11 -10.33 -12.30 24.16
N THR A 12 -10.89 -11.41 23.33
CA THR A 12 -12.22 -10.82 23.55
C THR A 12 -13.28 -11.41 22.61
N ASP A 13 -14.54 -11.38 23.02
CA ASP A 13 -15.67 -11.83 22.17
C ASP A 13 -15.82 -10.99 20.89
N ALA A 14 -15.39 -9.72 20.95
CA ALA A 14 -15.34 -8.85 19.78
C ALA A 14 -14.44 -9.42 18.67
N PHE A 15 -13.30 -10.03 19.03
CA PHE A 15 -12.42 -10.67 18.06
C PHE A 15 -13.05 -11.93 17.46
N VAL A 16 -13.76 -12.73 18.27
CA VAL A 16 -14.46 -13.94 17.80
C VAL A 16 -15.53 -13.56 16.77
N THR A 17 -16.33 -12.54 17.07
CA THR A 17 -17.35 -12.02 16.14
C THR A 17 -16.71 -11.47 14.88
N PHE A 18 -15.68 -10.63 15.02
CA PHE A 18 -14.95 -10.05 13.89
C PHE A 18 -14.38 -11.11 12.94
N SER A 19 -13.75 -12.15 13.51
CA SER A 19 -13.07 -13.21 12.75
C SER A 19 -14.03 -14.07 11.91
N LYS A 20 -15.32 -14.06 12.23
CA LYS A 20 -16.38 -14.75 11.47
C LYS A 20 -16.91 -13.95 10.28
N THR A 21 -16.48 -12.69 10.10
CA THR A 21 -16.98 -11.81 9.03
C THR A 21 -15.95 -11.61 7.91
N ASN A 22 -16.36 -11.00 6.80
CA ASN A 22 -15.44 -10.59 5.72
C ASN A 22 -14.33 -9.64 6.22
N ALA A 23 -14.52 -8.97 7.35
CA ALA A 23 -13.52 -8.09 7.94
C ALA A 23 -12.28 -8.83 8.46
N GLN A 24 -12.34 -10.16 8.64
CA GLN A 24 -11.18 -10.97 9.04
C GLN A 24 -9.97 -10.76 8.11
N SER A 25 -10.16 -10.47 6.82
CA SER A 25 -9.05 -10.14 5.92
C SER A 25 -8.30 -8.86 6.29
N GLN A 26 -8.90 -7.97 7.09
CA GLN A 26 -8.26 -6.78 7.64
C GLN A 26 -7.13 -7.11 8.61
N LEU A 27 -7.04 -8.33 9.13
CA LEU A 27 -5.87 -8.80 9.90
C LEU A 27 -4.57 -8.72 9.09
N MET A 28 -4.67 -8.71 7.75
CA MET A 28 -3.53 -8.51 6.86
C MET A 28 -2.91 -7.10 6.98
N ALA A 29 -3.57 -6.15 7.64
CA ALA A 29 -2.98 -4.88 8.01
C ALA A 29 -1.76 -5.05 8.95
N MET A 30 -1.74 -6.10 9.77
CA MET A 30 -0.61 -6.37 10.66
C MET A 30 0.67 -6.72 9.90
N PRO A 31 0.73 -7.77 9.06
CA PRO A 31 1.94 -8.08 8.30
C PRO A 31 2.32 -6.94 7.35
N LEU A 32 1.35 -6.22 6.77
CA LEU A 32 1.60 -4.99 6.02
C LEU A 32 2.36 -3.94 6.86
N ALA A 33 1.86 -3.61 8.05
CA ALA A 33 2.47 -2.62 8.93
C ALA A 33 3.86 -3.07 9.44
N LEU A 34 4.05 -4.36 9.71
CA LEU A 34 5.36 -4.91 10.08
C LEU A 34 6.36 -4.76 8.93
N ALA A 35 5.97 -5.12 7.70
CA ALA A 35 6.83 -4.94 6.53
C ALA A 35 7.18 -3.48 6.27
N MET A 36 6.21 -2.57 6.42
CA MET A 36 6.46 -1.12 6.35
C MET A 36 7.41 -0.63 7.44
N SER A 37 7.27 -1.16 8.67
CA SER A 37 8.13 -0.79 9.79
C SER A 37 9.58 -1.21 9.55
N VAL A 38 9.82 -2.43 9.04
CA VAL A 38 11.18 -2.89 8.68
C VAL A 38 11.80 -1.95 7.64
N ASN A 39 11.06 -1.61 6.58
CA ASN A 39 11.55 -0.68 5.55
C ASN A 39 11.82 0.72 6.13
N GLY A 40 10.93 1.23 6.98
CA GLY A 40 11.08 2.54 7.63
C GLY A 40 12.27 2.60 8.57
N LEU A 41 12.50 1.55 9.36
CA LEU A 41 13.66 1.43 10.25
C LEU A 41 14.96 1.35 9.45
N PHE A 42 14.98 0.66 8.31
CA PHE A 42 16.14 0.61 7.44
C PHE A 42 16.49 1.99 6.88
N ILE A 43 15.51 2.75 6.40
CA ILE A 43 15.72 4.13 5.91
C ILE A 43 16.18 5.05 7.04
N ALA A 44 15.53 4.99 8.21
CA ALA A 44 15.94 5.79 9.37
C ALA A 44 17.37 5.44 9.80
N GLY A 45 17.73 4.15 9.80
CA GLY A 45 19.08 3.69 10.06
C GLY A 45 20.09 4.29 9.07
N LEU A 46 19.82 4.21 7.76
CA LEU A 46 20.71 4.77 6.74
C LEU A 46 20.90 6.28 6.85
N VAL A 47 19.88 7.01 7.30
CA VAL A 47 19.94 8.48 7.45
C VAL A 47 20.67 8.90 8.73
N PHE A 48 20.42 8.20 9.85
CA PHE A 48 20.86 8.65 11.18
C PHE A 48 22.05 7.88 11.76
N VAL A 49 22.45 6.74 11.18
CA VAL A 49 23.58 5.93 11.67
C VAL A 49 24.76 6.03 10.69
N PRO A 50 25.81 6.80 11.02
CA PRO A 50 27.01 6.90 10.19
C PRO A 50 27.69 5.54 9.99
N GLY A 51 28.17 5.27 8.78
CA GLY A 51 28.91 4.04 8.47
C GLY A 51 28.04 2.77 8.31
N LEU A 52 26.70 2.86 8.45
CA LEU A 52 25.80 1.70 8.31
C LEU A 52 25.93 1.02 6.94
N TRP A 53 26.22 1.80 5.89
CA TRP A 53 26.44 1.25 4.54
C TRP A 53 27.62 0.28 4.47
N GLY A 54 28.66 0.48 5.29
CA GLY A 54 29.84 -0.39 5.32
C GLY A 54 29.54 -1.82 5.79
N ILE A 55 28.41 -2.04 6.47
CA ILE A 55 27.97 -3.35 6.97
C ILE A 55 26.67 -3.83 6.32
N VAL A 56 26.20 -3.16 5.26
CA VAL A 56 24.88 -3.41 4.67
C VAL A 56 24.73 -4.84 4.12
N GLU A 57 25.83 -5.42 3.63
CA GLU A 57 25.85 -6.80 3.13
C GLU A 57 25.52 -7.85 4.22
N TYR A 58 25.84 -7.58 5.48
CA TYR A 58 25.44 -8.45 6.60
C TYR A 58 24.00 -8.18 7.04
N LEU A 59 23.52 -6.96 6.85
CA LEU A 59 22.15 -6.57 7.20
C LEU A 59 21.13 -7.14 6.22
N PHE A 60 21.50 -7.35 4.95
CA PHE A 60 20.59 -7.88 3.93
C PHE A 60 20.07 -9.30 4.23
N PRO A 61 20.90 -10.31 4.57
CA PRO A 61 20.40 -11.62 5.00
C PRO A 61 19.46 -11.56 6.20
N VAL A 62 19.76 -10.69 7.17
CA VAL A 62 18.90 -10.48 8.35
C VAL A 62 17.56 -9.86 7.95
N ALA A 63 17.57 -8.88 7.05
CA ALA A 63 16.36 -8.28 6.50
C ALA A 63 15.52 -9.31 5.72
N LEU A 64 16.15 -10.15 4.91
CA LEU A 64 15.47 -11.25 4.20
C LEU A 64 14.80 -12.21 5.18
N ALA A 65 15.51 -12.61 6.25
CA ALA A 65 14.93 -13.46 7.28
C ALA A 65 13.72 -12.79 7.96
N ALA A 66 13.80 -11.50 8.28
CA ALA A 66 12.68 -10.76 8.86
C ALA A 66 11.46 -10.72 7.92
N PHE A 67 11.66 -10.44 6.63
CA PHE A 67 10.58 -10.45 5.64
C PHE A 67 10.02 -11.85 5.38
N ILE A 68 10.83 -12.92 5.42
CA ILE A 68 10.35 -14.31 5.36
C ILE A 68 9.45 -14.62 6.56
N LEU A 69 9.83 -14.22 7.77
CA LEU A 69 8.99 -14.41 8.96
C LEU A 69 7.65 -13.66 8.83
N ILE A 70 7.68 -12.44 8.31
CA ILE A 70 6.45 -11.67 8.03
C ILE A 70 5.62 -12.33 6.92
N ALA A 71 6.26 -12.90 5.89
CA ALA A 71 5.58 -13.64 4.84
C ALA A 71 4.88 -14.89 5.39
N VAL A 72 5.56 -15.67 6.25
CA VAL A 72 4.97 -16.83 6.93
C VAL A 72 3.76 -16.42 7.77
N LEU A 73 3.86 -15.31 8.51
CA LEU A 73 2.73 -14.75 9.25
C LEU A 73 1.57 -14.37 8.31
N ALA A 74 1.85 -13.68 7.19
CA ALA A 74 0.86 -13.28 6.20
C ALA A 74 0.16 -14.49 5.57
N PHE A 75 0.89 -15.53 5.20
CA PHE A 75 0.33 -16.77 4.67
C PHE A 75 -0.53 -17.51 5.70
N ARG A 76 -0.13 -17.54 6.98
CA ARG A 76 -0.96 -18.14 8.05
C ARG A 76 -2.27 -17.39 8.22
N LEU A 77 -2.24 -16.06 8.30
CA LEU A 77 -3.44 -15.24 8.48
C LEU A 77 -4.38 -15.35 7.29
N TYR A 78 -3.85 -15.23 6.07
CA TYR A 78 -4.64 -15.34 4.85
C TYR A 78 -5.15 -16.76 4.62
N GLY A 79 -4.34 -17.77 4.94
CA GLY A 79 -4.71 -19.18 4.88
C GLY A 79 -5.91 -19.49 5.78
N HIS A 80 -5.93 -19.00 7.02
CA HIS A 80 -7.09 -19.14 7.91
C HIS A 80 -8.34 -18.45 7.35
N PHE A 81 -8.21 -17.26 6.77
CA PHE A 81 -9.33 -16.55 6.13
C PHE A 81 -9.91 -17.35 4.96
N ILE A 82 -9.04 -17.85 4.07
CA ILE A 82 -9.44 -18.64 2.90
C ILE A 82 -10.01 -19.99 3.30
N ALA A 83 -9.40 -20.69 4.24
CA ALA A 83 -9.90 -21.97 4.75
C ALA A 83 -11.32 -21.80 5.29
N ARG A 84 -11.56 -20.78 6.13
CA ARG A 84 -12.89 -20.50 6.66
C ARG A 84 -13.91 -20.22 5.55
N ILE A 85 -13.61 -19.30 4.63
CA ILE A 85 -14.55 -18.95 3.56
C ILE A 85 -14.83 -20.10 2.60
N LYS A 86 -13.83 -20.91 2.28
CA LYS A 86 -13.99 -22.00 1.30
C LYS A 86 -14.51 -23.29 1.88
N VAL A 87 -14.25 -23.58 3.16
CA VAL A 87 -14.68 -24.81 3.83
C VAL A 87 -15.99 -24.60 4.58
N GLU A 88 -16.12 -23.51 5.31
CA GLU A 88 -17.29 -23.22 6.16
C GLU A 88 -18.31 -22.32 5.45
N GLY A 89 -17.91 -21.63 4.37
CA GLY A 89 -18.73 -20.64 3.68
C GLY A 89 -18.77 -19.29 4.39
N GLY A 90 -19.89 -18.56 4.23
CA GLY A 90 -20.14 -17.32 4.98
C GLY A 90 -19.49 -16.06 4.42
N PHE A 91 -19.03 -16.05 3.16
CA PHE A 91 -18.66 -14.81 2.50
C PHE A 91 -19.90 -13.99 2.15
N ASN A 92 -20.04 -12.83 2.77
CA ASN A 92 -21.17 -11.94 2.51
C ASN A 92 -20.87 -11.04 1.30
N PHE A 93 -21.44 -11.37 0.14
CA PHE A 93 -21.24 -10.58 -1.09
C PHE A 93 -21.83 -9.17 -1.01
N ALA A 94 -22.91 -8.95 -0.25
CA ALA A 94 -23.49 -7.63 -0.07
C ALA A 94 -22.59 -6.71 0.77
N ALA A 95 -21.94 -7.26 1.80
CA ALA A 95 -20.97 -6.55 2.62
C ALA A 95 -19.61 -6.35 1.94
N ASN A 96 -19.40 -6.93 0.76
CA ASN A 96 -18.16 -6.80 -0.01
C ASN A 96 -18.15 -5.61 -0.99
N ASN A 97 -18.90 -4.56 -0.70
CA ASN A 97 -19.08 -3.43 -1.60
C ASN A 97 -17.97 -2.36 -1.51
N SER A 98 -16.75 -2.82 -1.23
CA SER A 98 -15.54 -2.01 -1.07
C SER A 98 -14.34 -2.77 -1.65
N PHE A 99 -13.20 -2.10 -1.81
CA PHE A 99 -11.95 -2.79 -2.16
C PHE A 99 -11.13 -3.20 -0.94
N GLY A 100 -11.78 -3.34 0.23
CA GLY A 100 -11.13 -3.85 1.44
C GLY A 100 -10.47 -5.22 1.26
N GLN A 101 -11.01 -6.08 0.38
CA GLN A 101 -10.44 -7.40 0.09
C GLN A 101 -9.18 -7.37 -0.78
N ILE A 102 -8.73 -6.19 -1.22
CA ILE A 102 -7.43 -6.02 -1.89
C ILE A 102 -6.30 -5.86 -0.85
N LEU A 103 -6.62 -5.57 0.41
CA LEU A 103 -5.63 -5.42 1.48
C LEU A 103 -4.67 -6.63 1.61
N PRO A 104 -5.11 -7.90 1.52
CA PRO A 104 -4.19 -9.03 1.53
C PRO A 104 -3.17 -8.99 0.38
N ALA A 105 -3.59 -8.61 -0.83
CA ALA A 105 -2.67 -8.42 -1.95
C ALA A 105 -1.67 -7.29 -1.67
N PHE A 106 -2.15 -6.20 -1.07
CA PHE A 106 -1.30 -5.08 -0.68
C PHE A 106 -0.25 -5.46 0.37
N ALA A 107 -0.63 -6.29 1.36
CA ALA A 107 0.30 -6.85 2.34
C ALA A 107 1.38 -7.71 1.69
N PHE A 108 1.00 -8.66 0.82
CA PHE A 108 1.97 -9.50 0.11
C PHE A 108 2.88 -8.68 -0.82
N ALA A 109 2.35 -7.68 -1.52
CA ALA A 109 3.15 -6.77 -2.34
C ALA A 109 4.16 -5.99 -1.50
N MET A 110 3.76 -5.49 -0.31
CA MET A 110 4.65 -4.76 0.59
C MET A 110 5.78 -5.64 1.13
N ILE A 111 5.49 -6.90 1.44
CA ILE A 111 6.54 -7.86 1.83
C ILE A 111 7.45 -8.13 0.63
N GLY A 112 6.87 -8.31 -0.56
CA GLY A 112 7.61 -8.52 -1.81
C GLY A 112 8.55 -7.37 -2.16
N VAL A 113 8.14 -6.11 -2.00
CA VAL A 113 9.02 -4.96 -2.26
C VAL A 113 10.16 -4.88 -1.25
N GLY A 114 9.91 -5.26 0.01
CA GLY A 114 10.94 -5.41 1.04
C GLY A 114 11.96 -6.48 0.66
N MET A 115 11.49 -7.65 0.22
CA MET A 115 12.32 -8.74 -0.29
C MET A 115 13.10 -8.34 -1.56
N ALA A 116 12.59 -7.44 -2.38
CA ALA A 116 13.30 -6.95 -3.57
C ALA A 116 14.37 -5.89 -3.24
N ALA A 117 14.43 -5.36 -2.00
CA ALA A 117 15.39 -4.31 -1.65
C ALA A 117 16.85 -4.78 -1.80
N PRO A 118 17.27 -5.95 -1.29
CA PRO A 118 18.64 -6.42 -1.46
C PRO A 118 18.98 -6.77 -2.91
N ALA A 119 17.99 -7.13 -3.74
CA ALA A 119 18.22 -7.35 -5.17
C ALA A 119 18.76 -6.10 -5.87
N ALA A 120 18.33 -4.91 -5.45
CA ALA A 120 18.78 -3.66 -6.06
C ALA A 120 20.10 -3.13 -5.49
N MET A 121 20.53 -3.59 -4.32
CA MET A 121 21.58 -2.93 -3.54
C MET A 121 22.75 -3.83 -3.13
N SER A 122 22.60 -5.16 -3.14
CA SER A 122 23.68 -6.08 -2.73
C SER A 122 24.63 -6.38 -3.89
N GLY A 123 25.92 -6.46 -3.57
CA GLY A 123 26.97 -6.97 -4.45
C GLY A 123 27.06 -8.50 -4.48
N ASN A 124 26.37 -9.20 -3.57
CA ASN A 124 26.43 -10.66 -3.47
C ASN A 124 25.35 -11.32 -4.36
N ILE A 125 25.80 -12.06 -5.38
CA ILE A 125 24.92 -12.74 -6.34
C ILE A 125 23.89 -13.69 -5.70
N ALA A 126 24.24 -14.37 -4.60
CA ALA A 126 23.33 -15.29 -3.92
C ALA A 126 22.20 -14.53 -3.20
N VAL A 127 22.54 -13.39 -2.58
CA VAL A 127 21.56 -12.49 -1.94
C VAL A 127 20.65 -11.89 -3.00
N VAL A 128 21.20 -11.41 -4.11
CA VAL A 128 20.42 -10.83 -5.21
C VAL A 128 19.50 -11.88 -5.83
N GLY A 129 20.03 -13.05 -6.19
CA GLY A 129 19.24 -14.14 -6.79
C GLY A 129 18.10 -14.61 -5.90
N THR A 130 18.37 -14.84 -4.61
CA THR A 130 17.35 -15.26 -3.63
C THR A 130 16.29 -14.16 -3.45
N SER A 131 16.72 -12.90 -3.38
CA SER A 131 15.82 -11.75 -3.27
C SER A 131 14.88 -11.67 -4.47
N ILE A 132 15.40 -11.84 -5.70
CA ILE A 132 14.59 -11.85 -6.94
C ILE A 132 13.58 -13.00 -6.92
N VAL A 133 14.00 -14.23 -6.63
CA VAL A 133 13.11 -15.40 -6.66
C VAL A 133 11.97 -15.24 -5.65
N VAL A 134 12.29 -14.91 -4.40
CA VAL A 134 11.26 -14.85 -3.35
C VAL A 134 10.36 -13.62 -3.51
N SER A 135 10.90 -12.46 -3.91
CA SER A 135 10.06 -11.29 -4.22
C SER A 135 9.14 -11.53 -5.42
N THR A 136 9.57 -12.30 -6.42
CA THR A 136 8.73 -12.71 -7.56
C THR A 136 7.57 -13.58 -7.11
N PHE A 137 7.82 -14.57 -6.25
CA PHE A 137 6.75 -15.42 -5.71
C PHE A 137 5.68 -14.60 -4.95
N LEU A 138 6.10 -13.63 -4.13
CA LEU A 138 5.20 -12.74 -3.42
C LEU A 138 4.46 -11.78 -4.37
N MET A 139 5.12 -11.31 -5.44
CA MET A 139 4.50 -10.50 -6.48
C MET A 139 3.38 -11.27 -7.20
N VAL A 140 3.65 -12.51 -7.62
CA VAL A 140 2.65 -13.38 -8.28
C VAL A 140 1.47 -13.62 -7.33
N THR A 141 1.75 -13.90 -6.06
CA THR A 141 0.72 -14.07 -5.02
C THR A 141 -0.15 -12.81 -4.90
N ALA A 142 0.47 -11.63 -4.82
CA ALA A 142 -0.24 -10.36 -4.72
C ALA A 142 -1.11 -10.07 -5.95
N ILE A 143 -0.58 -10.29 -7.17
CA ILE A 143 -1.33 -10.08 -8.42
C ILE A 143 -2.54 -11.01 -8.51
N ALA A 144 -2.37 -12.30 -8.18
CA ALA A 144 -3.46 -13.26 -8.19
C ALA A 144 -4.59 -12.87 -7.22
N ILE A 145 -4.23 -12.50 -5.99
CA ILE A 145 -5.21 -12.07 -4.98
C ILE A 145 -5.89 -10.77 -5.40
N ALA A 146 -5.13 -9.78 -5.89
CA ALA A 146 -5.68 -8.50 -6.34
C ALA A 146 -6.65 -8.68 -7.50
N GLY A 147 -6.33 -9.52 -8.48
CA GLY A 147 -7.19 -9.81 -9.63
C GLY A 147 -8.53 -10.40 -9.19
N ILE A 148 -8.50 -11.43 -8.32
CA ILE A 148 -9.73 -12.04 -7.79
C ILE A 148 -10.54 -11.02 -6.97
N ALA A 149 -9.88 -10.31 -6.05
CA ALA A 149 -10.55 -9.35 -5.18
C ALA A 149 -11.16 -8.16 -5.95
N LEU A 150 -10.50 -7.69 -7.00
CA LEU A 150 -11.01 -6.62 -7.87
C LEU A 150 -12.29 -7.05 -8.59
N VAL A 151 -12.30 -8.26 -9.17
CA VAL A 151 -13.50 -8.80 -9.86
C VAL A 151 -14.66 -8.97 -8.87
N LEU A 152 -14.40 -9.54 -7.69
CA LEU A 152 -15.43 -9.71 -6.65
C LEU A 152 -15.94 -8.38 -6.10
N GLY A 153 -15.06 -7.40 -5.93
CA GLY A 153 -15.41 -6.05 -5.45
C GLY A 153 -16.28 -5.30 -6.46
N ILE A 154 -15.89 -5.27 -7.74
CA ILE A 154 -16.66 -4.60 -8.80
C ILE A 154 -18.06 -5.22 -8.91
N ARG A 155 -18.16 -6.55 -8.96
CA ARG A 155 -19.46 -7.23 -9.00
C ARG A 155 -20.35 -6.84 -7.82
N SER A 156 -19.82 -6.92 -6.60
CA SER A 156 -20.57 -6.56 -5.40
C SER A 156 -21.05 -5.10 -5.41
N MET A 157 -20.22 -4.17 -5.88
CA MET A 157 -20.58 -2.76 -6.00
C MET A 157 -21.65 -2.49 -7.05
N LEU A 158 -21.66 -3.25 -8.15
CA LEU A 158 -22.72 -3.16 -9.16
C LEU A 158 -24.06 -3.65 -8.61
N ASP A 159 -24.04 -4.71 -7.79
CA ASP A 159 -25.25 -5.30 -7.22
C ASP A 159 -25.79 -4.50 -6.01
N HIS A 160 -24.92 -3.93 -5.17
CA HIS A 160 -25.31 -3.37 -3.86
C HIS A 160 -24.93 -1.89 -3.66
N GLY A 161 -24.24 -1.27 -4.62
CA GLY A 161 -23.71 0.09 -4.47
C GLY A 161 -22.58 0.20 -3.44
N THR A 162 -21.84 1.32 -3.43
CA THR A 162 -20.74 1.55 -2.47
C THR A 162 -21.24 2.26 -1.21
N THR A 163 -20.74 1.87 -0.04
CA THR A 163 -21.00 2.59 1.21
C THR A 163 -20.07 3.78 1.36
N ALA A 164 -20.61 4.91 1.82
CA ALA A 164 -19.85 6.15 1.99
C ALA A 164 -18.60 5.92 2.86
N GLU A 165 -18.72 5.15 3.94
CA GLU A 165 -17.62 4.91 4.88
C GLU A 165 -16.44 4.16 4.24
N THR A 166 -16.70 3.20 3.35
CA THR A 166 -15.66 2.35 2.74
C THR A 166 -15.18 2.87 1.39
N ALA A 167 -15.80 3.92 0.84
CA ALA A 167 -15.42 4.55 -0.42
C ALA A 167 -13.92 4.91 -0.54
N PRO A 168 -13.19 5.32 0.53
CA PRO A 168 -11.74 5.51 0.45
C PRO A 168 -10.94 4.31 -0.05
N THR A 169 -11.43 3.09 0.21
CA THR A 169 -10.74 1.85 -0.21
C THR A 169 -10.67 1.72 -1.72
N LEU A 170 -11.53 2.42 -2.49
CA LEU A 170 -11.52 2.38 -3.96
C LEU A 170 -10.18 2.81 -4.56
N MET A 171 -9.43 3.63 -3.82
CA MET A 171 -8.11 4.12 -4.23
C MET A 171 -6.95 3.21 -3.85
N ILE A 172 -7.19 2.05 -3.19
CA ILE A 172 -6.14 1.13 -2.73
C ILE A 172 -5.28 0.57 -3.88
N LEU A 173 -5.78 0.60 -5.12
CA LEU A 173 -4.98 0.22 -6.28
C LEU A 173 -3.82 1.18 -6.54
N ILE A 174 -3.93 2.46 -6.16
CA ILE A 174 -2.84 3.43 -6.32
C ILE A 174 -1.57 2.98 -5.57
N PRO A 175 -1.62 2.78 -4.24
CA PRO A 175 -0.43 2.34 -3.51
C PRO A 175 -0.04 0.91 -3.87
N LEU A 176 -0.99 0.03 -4.24
CA LEU A 176 -0.65 -1.32 -4.73
C LEU A 176 0.21 -1.26 -6.00
N MET A 177 -0.20 -0.49 -7.01
CA MET A 177 0.57 -0.30 -8.25
C MET A 177 1.91 0.38 -7.98
N THR A 178 1.97 1.30 -7.01
CA THR A 178 3.22 1.93 -6.59
C THR A 178 4.21 0.88 -6.08
N ILE A 179 3.77 0.04 -5.15
CA ILE A 179 4.62 -0.99 -4.53
C ILE A 179 5.07 -2.02 -5.56
N LEU A 180 4.15 -2.52 -6.40
CA LEU A 180 4.48 -3.45 -7.48
C LEU A 180 5.46 -2.81 -8.48
N GLY A 181 5.27 -1.53 -8.81
CA GLY A 181 6.19 -0.75 -9.62
C GLY A 181 7.61 -0.72 -9.04
N ILE A 182 7.73 -0.37 -7.75
CA ILE A 182 9.02 -0.33 -7.05
C ILE A 182 9.66 -1.72 -6.98
N LEU A 183 8.87 -2.76 -6.72
CA LEU A 183 9.34 -4.15 -6.66
C LEU A 183 9.97 -4.53 -8.01
N MET A 184 9.26 -4.34 -9.11
CA MET A 184 9.75 -4.68 -10.45
C MET A 184 10.98 -3.84 -10.82
N MET A 185 10.98 -2.53 -10.52
CA MET A 185 12.15 -1.66 -10.74
C MET A 185 13.40 -2.17 -10.01
N ARG A 186 13.23 -2.64 -8.76
CA ARG A 186 14.34 -3.20 -7.96
C ARG A 186 14.85 -4.51 -8.54
N GLN A 187 13.95 -5.38 -8.99
CA GLN A 187 14.33 -6.63 -9.66
C GLN A 187 15.08 -6.37 -10.96
N THR A 188 14.59 -5.45 -11.80
CA THR A 188 15.25 -5.06 -13.05
C THR A 188 16.64 -4.51 -12.81
N HIS A 189 16.83 -3.68 -11.77
CA HIS A 189 18.16 -3.19 -11.39
C HIS A 189 19.10 -4.34 -11.01
N GLY A 190 18.64 -5.28 -10.15
CA GLY A 190 19.43 -6.44 -9.76
C GLY A 190 19.79 -7.36 -10.92
N LEU A 191 18.86 -7.56 -11.85
CA LEU A 191 19.10 -8.31 -13.09
C LEU A 191 20.14 -7.64 -13.98
N GLY A 192 20.09 -6.31 -14.14
CA GLY A 192 21.08 -5.56 -14.91
C GLY A 192 22.50 -5.69 -14.34
N VAL A 193 22.65 -5.54 -13.02
CA VAL A 193 23.98 -5.54 -12.37
C VAL A 193 24.62 -6.93 -12.31
N GLN A 194 23.84 -7.98 -11.99
CA GLN A 194 24.40 -9.31 -11.67
C GLN A 194 24.14 -10.38 -12.74
N PHE A 195 23.17 -10.16 -13.64
CA PHE A 195 22.68 -11.19 -14.58
C PHE A 195 22.57 -10.66 -16.02
N GLU A 196 23.21 -9.53 -16.32
CA GLU A 196 23.24 -8.89 -17.65
C GLU A 196 21.85 -8.51 -18.23
N GLY A 197 20.79 -8.60 -17.42
CA GLY A 197 19.39 -8.34 -17.80
C GLY A 197 19.03 -6.85 -17.82
N HIS A 198 19.70 -6.08 -18.65
CA HIS A 198 19.54 -4.62 -18.73
C HIS A 198 18.22 -4.23 -19.41
N ALA A 199 17.37 -3.48 -18.69
CA ALA A 199 16.23 -2.81 -19.31
C ALA A 199 16.68 -1.47 -19.91
N THR A 200 16.11 -1.11 -21.05
CA THR A 200 16.36 0.20 -21.67
C THR A 200 15.57 1.31 -20.98
N ASP A 201 16.01 2.56 -21.14
CA ASP A 201 15.29 3.72 -20.63
C ASP A 201 13.88 3.83 -21.23
N ALA A 202 13.72 3.48 -22.52
CA ALA A 202 12.42 3.45 -23.17
C ALA A 202 11.48 2.40 -22.56
N GLN A 203 11.99 1.20 -22.24
CA GLN A 203 11.20 0.16 -21.57
C GLN A 203 10.77 0.62 -20.17
N THR A 204 11.70 1.23 -19.42
CA THR A 204 11.44 1.76 -18.08
C THR A 204 10.40 2.88 -18.11
N PHE A 205 10.53 3.82 -19.06
CA PHE A 205 9.55 4.88 -19.29
C PHE A 205 8.16 4.31 -19.58
N MET A 206 8.04 3.38 -20.53
CA MET A 206 6.76 2.78 -20.89
C MET A 206 6.14 1.99 -19.74
N PHE A 207 6.96 1.29 -18.95
CA PHE A 207 6.52 0.58 -17.76
C PHE A 207 5.95 1.55 -16.71
N LEU A 208 6.70 2.59 -16.34
CA LEU A 208 6.27 3.58 -15.35
C LEU A 208 5.05 4.37 -15.83
N ALA A 209 4.97 4.70 -17.12
CA ALA A 209 3.79 5.35 -17.73
C ALA A 209 2.53 4.50 -17.58
N LYS A 210 2.60 3.18 -17.82
CA LYS A 210 1.47 2.25 -17.60
C LYS A 210 1.05 2.25 -16.13
N MET A 211 2.02 2.19 -15.21
CA MET A 211 1.74 2.19 -13.77
C MET A 211 1.07 3.50 -13.33
N VAL A 212 1.59 4.66 -13.73
CA VAL A 212 0.99 5.97 -13.44
C VAL A 212 -0.40 6.09 -14.05
N SER A 213 -0.61 5.59 -15.27
CA SER A 213 -1.93 5.63 -15.93
C SER A 213 -3.00 4.88 -15.14
N ILE A 214 -2.67 3.70 -14.60
CA ILE A 214 -3.58 2.95 -13.72
C ILE A 214 -3.89 3.76 -12.45
N GLN A 215 -2.88 4.43 -11.86
CA GLN A 215 -3.09 5.25 -10.67
C GLN A 215 -4.01 6.43 -10.94
N VAL A 216 -3.81 7.15 -12.05
CA VAL A 216 -4.66 8.27 -12.45
C VAL A 216 -6.09 7.79 -12.66
N LEU A 217 -6.30 6.67 -13.36
CA LEU A 217 -7.63 6.09 -13.59
C LEU A 217 -8.37 5.81 -12.26
N PHE A 218 -7.74 5.07 -11.34
CA PHE A 218 -8.36 4.73 -10.05
C PHE A 218 -8.45 5.93 -9.11
N GLY A 219 -7.56 6.91 -9.25
CA GLY A 219 -7.64 8.19 -8.54
C GLY A 219 -8.87 9.00 -8.97
N LEU A 220 -9.07 9.17 -10.27
CA LEU A 220 -10.25 9.85 -10.82
C LEU A 220 -11.55 9.12 -10.44
N PHE A 221 -11.57 7.79 -10.60
CA PHE A 221 -12.72 6.97 -10.20
C PHE A 221 -13.03 7.10 -8.71
N GLY A 222 -12.02 6.95 -7.84
CA GLY A 222 -12.19 7.10 -6.40
C GLY A 222 -12.67 8.49 -6.01
N LEU A 223 -12.09 9.56 -6.59
CA LEU A 223 -12.49 10.94 -6.31
C LEU A 223 -13.93 11.21 -6.74
N LEU A 224 -14.35 10.68 -7.89
CA LEU A 224 -15.73 10.79 -8.37
C LEU A 224 -16.71 10.18 -7.36
N ILE A 225 -16.44 8.96 -6.88
CA ILE A 225 -17.32 8.29 -5.92
C ILE A 225 -17.32 9.00 -4.56
N LEU A 226 -16.17 9.45 -4.07
CA LEU A 226 -16.07 10.25 -2.83
C LEU A 226 -16.87 11.55 -2.92
N ASN A 227 -16.82 12.23 -4.07
CA ASN A 227 -17.59 13.45 -4.32
C ASN A 227 -19.10 13.17 -4.32
N ARG A 228 -19.54 12.06 -4.93
CA ARG A 228 -20.96 11.65 -4.91
C ARG A 228 -21.47 11.35 -3.50
N HIS A 229 -20.64 10.78 -2.64
CA HIS A 229 -20.96 10.57 -1.22
C HIS A 229 -20.83 11.84 -0.35
N SER A 230 -20.42 12.97 -0.94
CA SER A 230 -20.03 14.17 -0.20
C SER A 230 -19.04 13.86 0.94
N TYR A 231 -18.13 12.90 0.69
CA TYR A 231 -17.30 12.28 1.72
C TYR A 231 -16.50 13.32 2.51
N GLY A 232 -15.90 14.28 1.83
CA GLY A 232 -15.17 15.38 2.46
C GLY A 232 -16.04 16.18 3.42
N LYS A 233 -17.24 16.59 2.98
CA LYS A 233 -18.18 17.37 3.81
C LYS A 233 -18.71 16.59 4.99
N ARG A 234 -18.73 15.26 4.93
CA ARG A 234 -19.23 14.40 6.02
C ARG A 234 -18.12 14.02 7.00
N PHE A 235 -17.03 13.43 6.52
CA PHE A 235 -16.01 12.77 7.36
C PHE A 235 -14.72 13.59 7.55
N ILE A 236 -14.34 14.45 6.59
CA ILE A 236 -13.08 15.21 6.65
C ILE A 236 -13.28 16.61 7.26
N TRP A 237 -14.34 17.33 6.84
CA TRP A 237 -14.69 18.66 7.33
C TRP A 237 -15.98 18.67 8.15
N GLY A 238 -16.82 17.65 8.00
CA GLY A 238 -18.10 17.52 8.71
C GLY A 238 -18.00 17.13 10.18
N ARG A 239 -19.14 16.74 10.76
CA ARG A 239 -19.26 16.30 12.16
C ARG A 239 -19.04 14.79 12.33
N GLU A 240 -19.23 14.00 11.27
CA GLU A 240 -19.01 12.56 11.32
C GLU A 240 -17.50 12.25 11.37
N THR A 241 -17.14 11.16 12.06
CA THR A 241 -15.77 10.64 12.11
C THR A 241 -15.75 9.24 11.56
N SER A 242 -14.88 8.96 10.59
CA SER A 242 -14.63 7.60 10.11
C SER A 242 -13.15 7.28 10.22
N VAL A 243 -12.84 6.10 10.75
CA VAL A 243 -11.46 5.57 10.78
C VAL A 243 -10.99 5.25 9.36
N MET A 244 -11.91 4.93 8.45
CA MET A 244 -11.61 4.63 7.05
C MET A 244 -11.08 5.85 6.27
N SER A 245 -11.24 7.07 6.79
CA SER A 245 -10.64 8.26 6.18
C SER A 245 -9.11 8.20 6.13
N TYR A 246 -8.45 7.47 7.02
CA TYR A 246 -7.00 7.25 6.94
C TYR A 246 -6.57 6.48 5.69
N ALA A 247 -7.47 5.70 5.08
CA ALA A 247 -7.17 4.99 3.84
C ALA A 247 -6.93 5.93 2.64
N LEU A 248 -7.33 7.21 2.74
CA LEU A 248 -7.04 8.23 1.71
C LEU A 248 -5.57 8.68 1.70
N VAL A 249 -4.83 8.48 2.79
CA VAL A 249 -3.44 8.95 2.92
C VAL A 249 -2.51 8.18 2.01
N CYS A 250 -2.62 6.85 2.01
CA CYS A 250 -1.70 5.97 1.27
C CYS A 250 -1.74 6.18 -0.26
N PRO A 251 -2.91 6.39 -0.90
CA PRO A 251 -2.99 6.79 -2.30
C PRO A 251 -2.19 8.02 -2.67
N GLY A 252 -2.31 9.13 -1.93
CA GLY A 252 -1.57 10.36 -2.27
C GLY A 252 -0.05 10.22 -2.09
N VAL A 253 0.38 9.48 -1.06
CA VAL A 253 1.81 9.18 -0.83
C VAL A 253 2.33 8.23 -1.91
N GLY A 254 1.58 7.17 -2.24
CA GLY A 254 1.95 6.22 -3.30
C GLY A 254 2.10 6.90 -4.66
N PHE A 255 1.13 7.74 -5.02
CA PHE A 255 1.20 8.57 -6.23
C PHE A 255 2.44 9.46 -6.25
N THR A 256 2.75 10.12 -5.14
CA THR A 256 3.96 10.95 -5.02
C THR A 256 5.21 10.13 -5.31
N VAL A 257 5.36 8.96 -4.67
CA VAL A 257 6.55 8.12 -4.83
C VAL A 257 6.69 7.64 -6.28
N LEU A 258 5.62 7.10 -6.88
CA LEU A 258 5.71 6.62 -8.26
C LEU A 258 5.95 7.77 -9.26
N MET A 259 5.37 8.95 -9.03
CA MET A 259 5.66 10.13 -9.85
C MET A 259 7.13 10.51 -9.80
N GLN A 260 7.81 10.40 -8.65
CA GLN A 260 9.25 10.63 -8.59
C GLN A 260 10.03 9.64 -9.45
N PHE A 261 9.67 8.34 -9.43
CA PHE A 261 10.27 7.36 -10.36
C PHE A 261 9.98 7.69 -11.81
N PHE A 262 8.73 8.01 -12.15
CA PHE A 262 8.32 8.31 -13.53
C PHE A 262 9.03 9.55 -14.09
N ILE A 263 9.15 10.62 -13.31
CA ILE A 263 9.85 11.84 -13.71
C ILE A 263 11.34 11.54 -13.92
N HIS A 264 12.01 10.91 -12.95
CA HIS A 264 13.47 10.78 -12.98
C HIS A 264 13.98 9.60 -13.82
N LYS A 265 13.42 8.41 -13.62
CA LYS A 265 13.83 7.17 -14.30
C LYS A 265 13.03 6.89 -15.56
N GLY A 266 11.94 7.61 -15.80
CA GLY A 266 11.19 7.56 -17.05
C GLY A 266 11.50 8.75 -17.95
N MET A 267 10.89 9.90 -17.68
CA MET A 267 10.86 11.06 -18.57
C MET A 267 12.24 11.70 -18.75
N VAL A 268 12.99 11.90 -17.67
CA VAL A 268 14.35 12.48 -17.75
C VAL A 268 15.32 11.49 -18.38
N ALA A 269 15.24 10.20 -18.02
CA ALA A 269 16.14 9.18 -18.55
C ALA A 269 16.02 9.01 -20.08
N VAL A 270 14.81 9.06 -20.62
CA VAL A 270 14.57 8.97 -22.07
C VAL A 270 14.78 10.31 -22.82
N GLY A 271 15.17 11.38 -22.12
CA GLY A 271 15.36 12.71 -22.71
C GLY A 271 14.06 13.45 -23.08
N LEU A 272 12.90 13.00 -22.57
CA LEU A 272 11.61 13.66 -22.82
C LEU A 272 11.48 14.99 -22.05
N VAL A 273 12.11 15.07 -20.87
CA VAL A 273 12.11 16.27 -20.02
C VAL A 273 13.52 16.54 -19.52
N ASP A 274 14.02 17.74 -19.77
CA ASP A 274 15.31 18.15 -19.24
C ASP A 274 15.24 18.34 -17.72
N LYS A 275 16.24 17.79 -17.01
CA LYS A 275 16.37 17.96 -15.57
C LYS A 275 16.47 19.45 -15.22
N PHE A 276 15.71 19.88 -14.22
CA PHE A 276 15.61 21.28 -13.77
C PHE A 276 14.94 22.27 -14.74
N SER A 277 14.36 21.81 -15.84
CA SER A 277 13.50 22.64 -16.68
C SER A 277 12.22 23.10 -15.94
N ALA A 278 11.51 24.07 -16.50
CA ALA A 278 10.22 24.49 -15.97
C ALA A 278 9.21 23.33 -15.93
N VAL A 279 9.19 22.49 -16.97
CA VAL A 279 8.31 21.31 -17.04
C VAL A 279 8.65 20.30 -15.94
N TYR A 280 9.94 20.05 -15.71
CA TYR A 280 10.40 19.19 -14.61
C TYR A 280 9.87 19.68 -13.25
N TRP A 281 9.99 20.98 -12.97
CA TRP A 281 9.53 21.55 -11.70
C TRP A 281 8.02 21.56 -11.53
N VAL A 282 7.26 21.75 -12.62
CA VAL A 282 5.79 21.61 -12.58
C VAL A 282 5.40 20.19 -12.19
N LEU A 283 6.01 19.17 -12.82
CA LEU A 283 5.71 17.77 -12.53
C LEU A 283 6.08 17.38 -11.10
N VAL A 284 7.26 17.79 -10.64
CA VAL A 284 7.69 17.59 -9.25
C VAL A 284 6.76 18.33 -8.28
N GLY A 285 6.35 19.55 -8.64
CA GLY A 285 5.40 20.36 -7.86
C GLY A 285 4.07 19.66 -7.62
N ILE A 286 3.52 18.96 -8.62
CA ILE A 286 2.30 18.15 -8.48
C ILE A 286 2.50 17.02 -7.46
N ALA A 287 3.61 16.30 -7.54
CA ALA A 287 3.93 15.24 -6.58
C ALA A 287 4.08 15.80 -5.16
N LEU A 288 4.79 16.91 -5.00
CA LEU A 288 4.96 17.55 -3.69
C LEU A 288 3.65 18.10 -3.12
N ALA A 289 2.77 18.66 -3.95
CA ALA A 289 1.46 19.13 -3.53
C ALA A 289 0.61 17.97 -2.99
N SER A 290 0.62 16.81 -3.67
CA SER A 290 -0.01 15.58 -3.17
C SER A 290 0.54 15.18 -1.79
N GLN A 291 1.87 15.16 -1.64
CA GLN A 291 2.52 14.83 -0.36
C GLN A 291 2.11 15.77 0.77
N VAL A 292 2.14 17.09 0.53
CA VAL A 292 1.74 18.10 1.52
C VAL A 292 0.26 17.94 1.89
N ALA A 293 -0.61 17.67 0.91
CA ALA A 293 -2.02 17.42 1.16
C ALA A 293 -2.24 16.18 2.05
N MET A 294 -1.48 15.10 1.84
CA MET A 294 -1.58 13.90 2.67
C MET A 294 -1.07 14.14 4.10
N ILE A 295 0.00 14.91 4.27
CA ILE A 295 0.50 15.31 5.59
C ILE A 295 -0.57 16.14 6.32
N ALA A 296 -1.15 17.14 5.66
CA ALA A 296 -2.22 17.96 6.21
C ALA A 296 -3.46 17.11 6.57
N LEU A 297 -3.79 16.12 5.74
CA LEU A 297 -4.87 15.19 6.00
C LEU A 297 -4.62 14.36 7.27
N VAL A 298 -3.41 13.81 7.46
CA VAL A 298 -3.05 13.08 8.69
C VAL A 298 -3.20 13.96 9.92
N PHE A 299 -2.70 15.20 9.89
CA PHE A 299 -2.88 16.13 11.01
C PHE A 299 -4.36 16.44 11.28
N THR A 300 -5.16 16.60 10.23
CA THR A 300 -6.60 16.84 10.34
C THR A 300 -7.32 15.64 10.98
N LEU A 301 -7.00 14.42 10.53
CA LEU A 301 -7.59 13.19 11.06
C LEU A 301 -7.15 12.92 12.50
N ASN A 302 -5.87 13.13 12.83
CA ASN A 302 -5.36 12.95 14.18
C ASN A 302 -6.06 13.90 15.16
N ARG A 303 -6.22 15.17 14.80
CA ARG A 303 -6.94 16.15 15.64
C ARG A 303 -8.41 15.79 15.83
N ARG A 304 -9.03 15.07 14.89
CA ARG A 304 -10.42 14.62 14.99
C ARG A 304 -10.59 13.38 15.87
N HIS A 305 -9.74 12.38 15.68
CA HIS A 305 -9.87 11.08 16.36
C HIS A 305 -9.27 11.09 17.77
N PHE A 306 -8.27 11.94 18.02
CA PHE A 306 -7.54 11.98 19.29
C PHE A 306 -7.58 13.36 19.97
N GLY A 307 -8.25 14.36 19.39
CA GLY A 307 -8.46 15.66 20.01
C GLY A 307 -9.56 15.63 21.07
N ALA A 308 -9.68 16.72 21.85
CA ALA A 308 -10.74 16.86 22.85
C ALA A 308 -12.12 16.63 22.22
N PRO A 309 -13.03 15.88 22.90
CA PRO A 309 -14.36 15.60 22.38
C PRO A 309 -15.05 16.90 21.99
N ARG A 310 -15.42 17.05 20.72
CA ARG A 310 -16.32 18.14 20.33
C ARG A 310 -17.66 17.86 21.01
N VAL A 311 -18.07 18.73 21.93
CA VAL A 311 -19.38 18.68 22.58
C VAL A 311 -20.42 18.52 21.48
N GLN A 312 -21.11 17.37 21.46
CA GLN A 312 -22.28 17.20 20.62
C GLN A 312 -23.29 18.25 21.10
N GLY A 313 -23.49 19.30 20.31
CA GLY A 313 -24.57 20.23 20.57
C GLY A 313 -25.86 19.42 20.63
N ALA A 314 -26.52 19.44 21.79
CA ALA A 314 -27.80 18.80 21.98
C ALA A 314 -28.72 19.17 20.81
N VAL A 315 -29.19 18.17 20.08
CA VAL A 315 -30.27 18.39 19.12
C VAL A 315 -31.47 18.79 19.97
N SER A 316 -31.81 20.08 19.92
CA SER A 316 -33.07 20.60 20.44
C SER A 316 -34.19 19.78 19.80
N ALA A 317 -34.87 18.96 20.60
CA ALA A 317 -36.16 18.43 20.23
C ALA A 317 -37.13 19.61 20.11
N ALA A 318 -37.56 19.91 18.89
CA ALA A 318 -38.71 20.76 18.58
C ALA A 318 -39.58 20.02 17.58
#